data_AF-A0A536AAW9-F1
#
_entry.id   AF-A0A536AAW9-F1
#
_cell.length_a   1.000
_cell.length_b   1.000
_cell.length_c   1.000
_cell.angle_alpha   90.00
_cell.angle_beta   90.00
_cell.angle_gamma   90.00
#
_symmetry.space_group_name_H-M   'P 1'
#
loop_
_entity.id
_entity.type
_entity.pdbx_description
1 polymer ?
#
loop_
_entity_poly.entity_id
_entity_poly.type
_entity_poly.pdbx_seq_one_letter_code
_entity_poly.pdbx_strand_id
1 'polypeptide(L)'
;MTSTVRLRTIIGGAILTLLWICGFLFIKPTLAVDFGGGILIGLKVLVGLLGLLIIVLYHIFDRPNAETTKLSLTTVLTITWLALIIFYPFKDPSNKEYSGAIAFFTLLAGLAVSLLWVRFFADEII
;
A
#
# COMPACT_ATOMS: atom_id res chain seq x y z
N MET A 1 22.05 1.64 19.94
CA MET A 1 22.76 0.98 18.81
C MET A 1 22.42 1.79 17.58
N THR A 2 23.39 2.45 16.95
CA THR A 2 23.15 3.27 15.76
C THR A 2 22.99 2.37 14.53
N SER A 3 21.78 1.85 14.34
CA SER A 3 21.37 1.26 13.06
C SER A 3 21.51 2.33 11.99
N THR A 4 22.46 2.20 11.07
CA THR A 4 22.47 3.06 9.88
C THR A 4 21.23 2.73 9.06
N VAL A 5 20.24 3.62 9.12
CA VAL A 5 19.00 3.49 8.35
C VAL A 5 19.36 3.39 6.87
N ARG A 6 18.97 2.28 6.22
CA ARG A 6 19.23 2.11 4.79
C ARG A 6 18.19 2.88 3.98
N LEU A 7 18.46 4.16 3.77
CA LEU A 7 17.63 5.07 2.95
C LEU A 7 17.33 4.51 1.56
N ARG A 8 18.28 3.81 0.94
CA ARG A 8 18.09 3.15 -0.36
C ARG A 8 16.90 2.18 -0.35
N THR A 9 16.76 1.41 0.72
CA THR A 9 15.68 0.42 0.86
C THR A 9 14.32 1.11 0.93
N ILE A 10 14.23 2.18 1.72
CA ILE A 10 13.01 2.98 1.92
C ILE A 10 12.60 3.65 0.60
N ILE A 11 13.54 4.31 -0.09
CA ILE A 11 13.28 4.97 -1.37
C ILE A 11 12.84 3.95 -2.42
N GLY A 12 13.51 2.80 -2.51
CA GLY A 12 13.11 1.74 -3.43
C GLY A 12 11.70 1.19 -3.13
N GLY A 13 11.37 1.01 -1.85
CA GLY A 13 10.01 0.61 -1.42
C GLY A 13 8.95 1.65 -1.77
N ALA A 14 9.25 2.94 -1.56
CA ALA A 14 8.36 4.04 -1.91
C ALA A 14 8.11 4.13 -3.43
N ILE A 15 9.17 4.03 -4.25
CA ILE A 15 9.06 4.03 -5.72
C ILE A 15 8.24 2.83 -6.19
N LEU A 16 8.50 1.64 -5.64
CA LEU A 16 7.78 0.42 -5.99
C LEU A 16 6.28 0.55 -5.67
N THR A 17 5.95 1.19 -4.55
CA THR A 17 4.56 1.46 -4.13
C THR A 17 3.89 2.46 -5.07
N LEU A 18 4.59 3.53 -5.49
CA LEU A 18 4.08 4.47 -6.47
C LEU A 18 3.81 3.82 -7.82
N LEU A 19 4.75 3.01 -8.32
CA LEU A 19 4.58 2.26 -9.57
C LEU A 19 3.39 1.31 -9.47
N TRP A 20 3.22 0.63 -8.33
CA TRP A 20 2.08 -0.25 -8.09
C TRP A 20 0.75 0.51 -8.12
N ILE A 21 0.66 1.65 -7.43
CA ILE A 21 -0.54 2.50 -7.41
C ILE A 21 -0.87 3.01 -8.83
N CYS A 22 0.13 3.51 -9.55
CA CYS A 22 -0.05 3.94 -10.94
C CYS A 22 -0.58 2.79 -11.81
N GLY A 23 0.04 1.60 -11.70
CA GLY A 23 -0.41 0.40 -12.40
C GLY A 23 -1.87 0.08 -12.09
N PHE A 24 -2.26 0.15 -10.81
CA PHE A 24 -3.63 -0.13 -10.38
C PHE A 24 -4.66 0.89 -10.91
N LEU A 25 -4.30 2.19 -10.94
CA LEU A 25 -5.18 3.27 -11.39
C LEU A 25 -5.47 3.23 -12.89
N PHE A 26 -4.45 2.95 -13.71
CA PHE A 26 -4.58 2.99 -15.18
C PHE A 26 -5.20 1.73 -15.81
N ILE A 27 -5.33 0.63 -15.05
CA ILE A 27 -5.99 -0.59 -15.55
C ILE A 27 -7.50 -0.35 -15.63
N LYS A 28 -8.12 -0.62 -16.78
CA LYS A 28 -9.60 -0.57 -16.85
C LYS A 28 -10.20 -1.76 -16.09
N PRO A 29 -11.26 -1.55 -15.30
CA PRO A 29 -11.89 -2.60 -14.48
C PRO A 29 -12.53 -3.72 -15.31
N THR A 30 -12.76 -3.50 -16.61
CA THR A 30 -13.34 -4.50 -17.53
C THR A 30 -12.31 -5.50 -18.06
N LEU A 31 -11.01 -5.30 -17.82
CA LEU A 31 -10.01 -6.27 -18.24
C LEU A 31 -9.98 -7.44 -17.26
N ALA A 32 -10.17 -8.64 -17.80
CA ALA A 32 -9.97 -9.89 -17.09
C ALA A 32 -8.91 -10.72 -17.82
N VAL A 33 -8.16 -11.50 -17.07
CA VAL A 33 -7.24 -12.50 -17.61
C VAL A 33 -7.95 -13.84 -17.57
N ASP A 34 -8.06 -14.47 -18.72
CA ASP A 34 -8.51 -15.86 -18.85
C ASP A 34 -7.28 -16.77 -18.74
N PHE A 35 -7.24 -17.58 -17.69
CA PHE A 35 -6.16 -18.56 -17.46
C PHE A 35 -6.46 -19.92 -18.12
N GLY A 36 -7.60 -20.05 -18.81
CA GLY A 36 -8.12 -21.31 -19.29
C GLY A 36 -8.86 -22.10 -18.20
N GLY A 37 -9.63 -23.11 -18.60
CA GLY A 37 -10.34 -23.99 -17.66
C GLY A 37 -11.52 -23.35 -16.91
N GLY A 38 -12.03 -22.20 -17.39
CA GLY A 38 -13.16 -21.49 -16.79
C GLY A 38 -12.76 -20.51 -15.67
N ILE A 39 -11.48 -20.28 -15.44
CA ILE A 39 -10.97 -19.35 -14.41
C ILE A 39 -10.74 -17.98 -15.04
N LEU A 40 -11.67 -17.06 -14.81
CA LEU A 40 -11.57 -15.66 -15.22
C LEU A 40 -11.30 -14.79 -13.98
N ILE A 41 -10.16 -14.10 -13.94
CA ILE A 41 -9.80 -13.22 -12.83
C ILE A 41 -9.68 -11.79 -13.34
N GLY A 42 -10.31 -10.84 -12.65
CA GLY A 42 -10.18 -9.42 -12.97
C GLY A 42 -8.73 -8.95 -12.85
N LEU A 43 -8.20 -8.32 -13.91
CA LEU A 43 -6.81 -7.88 -13.98
C LEU A 43 -6.46 -6.91 -12.85
N LYS A 44 -7.41 -6.07 -12.41
CA LYS A 44 -7.24 -5.19 -11.25
C LYS A 44 -6.93 -5.95 -9.97
N VAL A 45 -7.67 -7.03 -9.70
CA VAL A 45 -7.48 -7.85 -8.49
C VAL A 45 -6.14 -8.54 -8.55
N LEU A 46 -5.79 -9.10 -9.71
CA LEU A 46 -4.50 -9.74 -9.95
C LEU A 46 -3.35 -8.77 -9.69
N VAL A 47 -3.35 -7.59 -10.31
CA VAL A 47 -2.27 -6.58 -10.14
C VAL A 47 -2.22 -6.03 -8.71
N GLY A 48 -3.37 -5.91 -8.05
CA GLY A 48 -3.44 -5.58 -6.61
C GLY A 48 -2.65 -6.58 -5.76
N LEU A 49 -2.97 -7.88 -5.90
CA LEU A 49 -2.30 -8.95 -5.14
C LEU A 49 -0.83 -9.12 -5.52
N LEU A 50 -0.51 -9.08 -6.80
CA LEU A 50 0.85 -9.29 -7.31
C LEU A 50 1.77 -8.15 -6.90
N GLY A 51 1.30 -6.89 -6.93
CA GLY A 51 2.10 -5.77 -6.46
C GLY A 51 2.35 -5.78 -4.96
N LEU A 52 1.35 -6.16 -4.15
CA LEU A 52 1.53 -6.39 -2.72
C LEU A 52 2.58 -7.47 -2.45
N LEU A 53 2.52 -8.59 -3.20
CA LEU A 53 3.50 -9.66 -3.10
C LEU A 53 4.91 -9.17 -3.45
N ILE A 54 5.08 -8.39 -4.53
CA ILE A 54 6.38 -7.83 -4.92
C ILE A 54 6.94 -6.90 -3.83
N ILE A 55 6.11 -6.05 -3.21
CA ILE A 55 6.53 -5.17 -2.11
C ILE A 55 6.99 -5.99 -0.91
N VAL A 56 6.26 -7.05 -0.54
CA VAL A 56 6.65 -7.94 0.57
C VAL A 56 7.96 -8.66 0.24
N LEU A 57 8.09 -9.23 -0.95
CA LEU A 57 9.30 -9.92 -1.39
C LEU A 57 10.51 -8.97 -1.42
N TYR A 58 10.34 -7.72 -1.85
CA TYR A 58 11.40 -6.71 -1.83
C TYR A 58 11.99 -6.53 -0.42
N HIS A 59 11.14 -6.45 0.62
CA HIS A 59 11.60 -6.32 1.99
C HIS A 59 12.21 -7.63 2.55
N ILE A 60 11.72 -8.79 2.11
CA ILE A 60 12.29 -10.11 2.51
C ILE A 60 13.69 -10.30 1.91
N PHE A 61 13.90 -9.94 0.65
CA PHE A 61 15.17 -10.17 -0.06
C PHE A 61 16.25 -9.15 0.30
N ASP A 62 15.91 -7.88 0.56
CA ASP A 62 16.89 -6.86 0.92
C ASP A 62 17.40 -7.00 2.38
N ARG A 63 16.67 -7.75 3.23
CA ARG A 63 16.99 -8.03 4.65
C ARG A 63 17.54 -6.81 5.42
N PRO A 64 16.85 -5.66 5.41
CA PRO A 64 17.30 -4.50 6.17
C PRO A 64 17.11 -4.72 7.68
N ASN A 65 17.68 -3.84 8.52
CA ASN A 65 17.47 -3.93 9.97
C ASN A 65 15.96 -3.80 10.29
N ALA A 66 15.54 -4.35 11.43
CA ALA A 66 14.13 -4.35 11.84
C ALA A 66 13.53 -2.93 11.87
N GLU A 67 14.30 -1.95 12.31
CA GLU A 67 13.91 -0.53 12.33
C GLU A 67 13.66 0.03 10.92
N THR A 68 14.58 -0.22 9.97
CA THR A 68 14.42 0.21 8.58
C THR A 68 13.24 -0.47 7.90
N THR A 69 12.98 -1.75 8.19
CA THR A 69 11.80 -2.47 7.65
C THR A 69 10.51 -1.84 8.13
N LYS A 70 10.39 -1.59 9.44
CA LYS A 70 9.21 -0.97 10.04
C LYS A 70 8.96 0.43 9.46
N LEU A 71 10.02 1.23 9.30
CA LEU A 71 9.92 2.58 8.75
C LEU A 71 9.48 2.55 7.28
N SER A 72 10.11 1.69 6.48
CA SER A 72 9.76 1.48 5.07
C SER A 72 8.30 1.04 4.92
N LEU A 73 7.83 0.05 5.68
CA LEU A 73 6.44 -0.40 5.64
C LEU A 73 5.45 0.68 6.08
N THR A 74 5.82 1.51 7.06
CA THR A 74 4.99 2.65 7.50
C THR A 74 4.89 3.70 6.38
N THR A 75 5.97 3.95 5.63
CA THR A 75 5.93 4.84 4.45
C THR A 75 5.07 4.27 3.33
N VAL A 76 5.19 2.97 3.03
CA VAL A 76 4.34 2.26 2.04
C VAL A 76 2.87 2.37 2.41
N LEU A 77 2.53 2.13 3.68
CA LEU A 77 1.16 2.24 4.19
C LEU A 77 0.64 3.67 4.06
N THR A 78 1.46 4.66 4.39
CA THR A 78 1.09 6.09 4.30
C THR A 78 0.79 6.49 2.85
N ILE A 79 1.65 6.10 1.89
CA ILE A 79 1.45 6.39 0.46
C ILE A 79 0.17 5.70 -0.04
N THR A 80 -0.05 4.45 0.35
CA THR A 80 -1.25 3.68 -0.03
C THR A 80 -2.52 4.33 0.53
N TRP A 81 -2.49 4.77 1.79
CA TRP A 81 -3.59 5.47 2.43
C TRP A 81 -3.91 6.82 1.77
N LEU A 82 -2.89 7.61 1.44
CA LEU A 82 -3.07 8.86 0.69
C LEU A 82 -3.68 8.62 -0.69
N ALA A 83 -3.25 7.56 -1.39
CA ALA A 83 -3.83 7.20 -2.67
C ALA A 83 -5.32 6.81 -2.56
N LEU A 84 -5.72 6.13 -1.48
CA LEU A 84 -7.14 5.84 -1.22
C LEU A 84 -7.96 7.13 -1.08
N ILE A 85 -7.48 8.10 -0.31
CA ILE A 85 -8.21 9.36 -0.11
C ILE A 85 -8.32 10.18 -1.39
N ILE A 86 -7.23 10.24 -2.18
CA ILE A 86 -7.17 11.08 -3.38
C ILE A 86 -7.99 10.49 -4.53
N PHE A 87 -7.86 9.18 -4.78
CA PHE A 87 -8.43 8.53 -5.97
C PHE A 87 -9.74 7.80 -5.71
N TYR A 88 -10.09 7.52 -4.46
CA TYR A 88 -11.34 6.84 -4.08
C TYR A 88 -12.13 7.71 -3.09
N PRO A 89 -12.74 8.81 -3.58
CA PRO A 89 -13.45 9.73 -2.71
C PRO A 89 -14.64 9.05 -2.00
N PHE A 90 -14.85 9.39 -0.73
CA PHE A 90 -15.89 8.82 0.12
C PHE A 90 -17.32 8.94 -0.41
N LYS A 91 -17.54 9.87 -1.34
CA LYS A 91 -18.84 10.26 -1.83
C LYS A 91 -18.89 10.14 -3.35
N ASP A 92 -18.71 8.92 -3.85
CA ASP A 92 -18.95 8.64 -5.27
C ASP A 92 -20.46 8.47 -5.52
N PRO A 93 -21.10 9.33 -6.35
CA PRO A 93 -22.52 9.22 -6.64
C PRO A 93 -22.91 7.92 -7.37
N SER A 94 -21.93 7.22 -7.98
CA SER A 94 -22.12 5.96 -8.69
C SER A 94 -22.07 4.71 -7.79
N ASN A 95 -21.53 4.82 -6.56
CA ASN A 95 -21.26 3.65 -5.71
C ASN A 95 -21.80 3.82 -4.28
N LYS A 96 -23.13 3.97 -4.18
CA LYS A 96 -23.81 4.25 -2.90
C LYS A 96 -23.80 3.06 -1.92
N GLU A 97 -23.76 1.82 -2.40
CA GLU A 97 -23.83 0.64 -1.53
C GLU A 97 -22.56 0.43 -0.70
N TYR A 98 -21.38 0.67 -1.28
CA TYR A 98 -20.11 0.39 -0.61
C TYR A 98 -19.40 1.63 -0.06
N SER A 99 -19.94 2.83 -0.33
CA SER A 99 -19.38 4.12 0.11
C SER A 99 -19.12 4.17 1.63
N GLY A 100 -20.03 3.64 2.44
CA GLY A 100 -19.87 3.61 3.90
C GLY A 100 -18.71 2.71 4.38
N ALA A 101 -18.58 1.52 3.80
CA ALA A 101 -17.49 0.60 4.14
C ALA A 101 -16.12 1.15 3.72
N ILE A 102 -16.04 1.73 2.52
CA ILE A 102 -14.82 2.38 2.01
C ILE A 102 -14.39 3.52 2.94
N ALA A 103 -15.34 4.35 3.39
CA ALA A 103 -15.05 5.42 4.34
C ALA A 103 -14.53 4.87 5.67
N PHE A 104 -15.18 3.84 6.22
CA PHE A 104 -14.76 3.22 7.47
C PHE A 104 -13.33 2.66 7.40
N PHE A 105 -13.03 1.84 6.40
CA PHE A 105 -11.70 1.23 6.26
C PHE A 105 -10.60 2.26 5.97
N THR A 106 -10.91 3.32 5.23
CA THR A 106 -9.94 4.40 4.99
C THR A 106 -9.64 5.19 6.26
N LEU A 107 -10.65 5.49 7.09
CA LEU A 107 -10.45 6.16 8.38
C LEU A 107 -9.69 5.27 9.36
N LEU A 108 -10.01 3.97 9.42
CA LEU A 108 -9.30 2.99 10.24
C LEU A 108 -7.84 2.86 9.81
N ALA A 109 -7.56 2.80 8.51
CA ALA A 109 -6.21 2.82 7.99
C ALA A 109 -5.48 4.13 8.34
N GLY A 110 -6.17 5.27 8.33
CA GLY A 110 -5.61 6.56 8.75
C GLY A 110 -5.23 6.60 10.23
N LEU A 111 -6.04 5.98 11.09
CA LEU A 111 -5.71 5.78 12.50
C LEU A 111 -4.48 4.88 12.68
N ALA A 112 -4.37 3.80 11.89
CA ALA A 112 -3.18 2.95 11.93
C ALA A 112 -1.91 3.71 11.51
N VAL A 113 -2.01 4.52 10.45
CA VAL A 113 -0.92 5.40 9.99
C VAL A 113 -0.50 6.35 11.10
N SER A 114 -1.44 7.07 11.73
CA SER A 114 -1.11 8.02 12.79
C SER A 114 -0.47 7.36 14.01
N LEU A 115 -1.00 6.20 14.46
CA LEU A 115 -0.42 5.46 15.59
C LEU A 115 0.99 4.94 15.31
N LEU A 116 1.26 4.45 14.09
CA LEU A 116 2.59 3.98 13.71
C LEU A 116 3.60 5.13 13.68
N TRP A 117 3.22 6.29 13.13
CA TRP A 117 4.07 7.49 13.15
C TRP A 117 4.30 8.01 14.57
N VAL A 118 3.26 8.08 15.40
CA VAL A 118 3.39 8.49 16.81
C VAL A 118 4.35 7.57 17.55
N ARG A 119 4.26 6.25 17.34
CA ARG A 119 5.22 5.30 17.92
C ARG A 119 6.65 5.56 17.45
N PHE A 120 6.87 5.79 16.16
CA PHE A 120 8.20 6.11 15.64
C PHE A 120 8.78 7.38 16.25
N PHE A 121 7.98 8.45 16.31
CA PHE A 121 8.41 9.70 16.94
C PHE A 121 8.61 9.54 18.46
N ALA A 122 7.82 8.72 19.14
CA ALA A 122 7.99 8.48 20.57
C ALA A 122 9.21 7.59 20.90
N ASP A 123 9.49 6.57 20.09
CA ASP A 123 10.61 5.63 20.30
C ASP A 123 11.98 6.23 19.88
N GLU A 124 12.03 7.20 18.95
CA GLU A 124 13.29 7.81 18.45
C GLU A 124 13.62 9.22 19.02
N ILE A 125 12.75 9.88 19.81
CA ILE A 125 13.02 11.20 20.45
C ILE A 125 13.71 11.05 21.84
N ILE A 126 14.56 10.05 22.03
CA ILE A 126 15.40 9.90 23.24
C ILE A 126 16.87 9.73 22.86
#